data_AF-F0P1G6-F1
#
_entry.id   AF-F0P1G6-F1
#
_cell.length_a   1.000
_cell.length_b   1.000
_cell.length_c   1.000
_cell.angle_alpha   90.00
_cell.angle_beta   90.00
_cell.angle_gamma   90.00
#
_symmetry.space_group_name_H-M   'P 1'
#
loop_
_entity.id
_entity.type
_entity.pdbx_description
1 polymer ?
#
loop_
_entity_poly.entity_id
_entity_poly.type
_entity_poly.pdbx_seq_one_letter_code
_entity_poly.pdbx_strand_id
1 'polypeptide(L)'
;MIYQQMDHFLGKAINQDHQITLSKVLEIAAWVSAFVIRQRHIQQGQITEEEMQMVMGSVGNFCHENFHDNFTQQEFNLLSDKILDLLKTPTFDQDAKTYFEQYYPIK
;
A
#
# COMPACT_ATOMS: atom_id res chain seq x y z
N MET A 1 -10.37 1.82 -6.91
CA MET A 1 -9.73 0.52 -6.65
C MET A 1 -8.72 0.59 -5.51
N ILE A 2 -7.66 1.41 -5.59
CA ILE A 2 -6.67 1.56 -4.51
C ILE A 2 -7.32 2.02 -3.20
N TYR A 3 -8.12 3.09 -3.24
CA TYR A 3 -8.86 3.59 -2.08
C TYR A 3 -9.72 2.50 -1.40
N GLN A 4 -10.48 1.74 -2.18
CA GLN A 4 -11.32 0.65 -1.67
C GLN A 4 -10.50 -0.49 -1.06
N GLN A 5 -9.35 -0.82 -1.63
CA GLN A 5 -8.44 -1.82 -1.06
C GLN A 5 -7.82 -1.29 0.23
N MET A 6 -7.39 -0.04 0.26
CA MET A 6 -6.84 0.62 1.46
C MET A 6 -7.88 0.69 2.58
N ASP A 7 -9.07 1.23 2.32
CA ASP A 7 -10.18 1.28 3.28
C ASP A 7 -10.49 -0.11 3.85
N HIS A 8 -10.47 -1.13 2.99
CA HIS A 8 -10.69 -2.49 3.42
C HIS A 8 -9.62 -2.97 4.40
N PHE A 9 -8.34 -2.91 4.03
CA PHE A 9 -7.26 -3.41 4.87
C PHE A 9 -7.11 -2.59 6.15
N LEU A 10 -7.29 -1.28 6.07
CA LEU A 10 -7.24 -0.40 7.23
C LEU A 10 -8.39 -0.69 8.20
N GLY A 11 -9.62 -0.88 7.71
CA GLY A 11 -10.75 -1.29 8.54
C GLY A 11 -10.56 -2.62 9.27
N LYS A 12 -9.72 -3.52 8.74
CA LYS A 12 -9.33 -4.79 9.39
C LYS A 12 -8.11 -4.66 10.32
N ALA A 13 -7.27 -3.67 10.08
CA ALA A 13 -6.07 -3.40 10.87
C ALA A 13 -6.35 -2.54 12.10
N ILE A 14 -7.58 -2.03 12.26
CA ILE A 14 -8.07 -1.37 13.47
C ILE A 14 -7.89 -2.31 14.66
N ASN A 15 -7.09 -1.89 15.65
CA ASN A 15 -6.84 -2.66 16.86
C ASN A 15 -8.06 -2.65 17.81
N GLN A 16 -7.95 -3.35 18.95
CA GLN A 16 -9.04 -3.43 19.94
C GLN A 16 -9.47 -2.06 20.49
N ASP A 17 -8.57 -1.07 20.45
CA ASP A 17 -8.80 0.32 20.88
C ASP A 17 -9.36 1.21 19.77
N HIS A 18 -9.75 0.64 18.63
CA HIS A 18 -10.23 1.35 17.44
C HIS A 18 -9.21 2.33 16.82
N GLN A 19 -7.92 2.13 17.07
CA GLN A 19 -6.85 3.01 16.58
C GLN A 19 -5.91 2.28 15.62
N ILE A 20 -5.39 3.03 14.65
CA ILE A 20 -4.34 2.58 13.75
C ILE A 20 -3.21 3.60 13.76
N THR A 21 -1.98 3.13 13.90
CA THR A 21 -0.82 4.04 13.89
C THR A 21 -0.52 4.45 12.46
N LEU A 22 0.00 5.66 12.27
CA LEU A 22 0.47 6.15 10.97
C LEU A 22 1.46 5.15 10.33
N SER A 23 2.39 4.62 11.12
CA SER A 23 3.34 3.59 10.66
C SER A 23 2.63 2.36 10.07
N LYS A 24 1.56 1.87 10.71
CA LYS A 24 0.79 0.73 10.20
C LYS A 24 0.04 1.07 8.91
N VAL A 25 -0.48 2.30 8.80
CA VAL A 25 -1.11 2.76 7.57
C VAL A 25 -0.12 2.86 6.43
N LEU A 26 1.05 3.47 6.66
CA LEU A 26 2.11 3.57 5.65
C LEU A 26 2.57 2.19 5.21
N GLU A 27 2.65 1.23 6.13
CA GLU A 27 2.95 -0.16 5.79
C GLU A 27 1.88 -0.76 4.86
N ILE A 28 0.60 -0.71 5.23
CA ILE A 28 -0.50 -1.25 4.41
C ILE A 28 -0.55 -0.55 3.05
N ALA A 29 -0.41 0.76 3.04
CA ALA A 29 -0.35 1.60 1.85
C ALA A 29 0.76 1.17 0.89
N ALA A 30 1.95 0.85 1.42
CA ALA A 30 3.07 0.37 0.64
C ALA A 30 2.78 -1.00 -0.01
N TRP A 31 2.27 -1.95 0.78
CA TRP A 31 1.94 -3.29 0.30
C TRP A 31 0.86 -3.29 -0.77
N VAL A 32 -0.22 -2.52 -0.57
CA VAL A 32 -1.31 -2.40 -1.55
C VAL A 32 -0.81 -1.76 -2.84
N SER A 33 -0.04 -0.66 -2.74
CA SER A 33 0.50 0.03 -3.90
C SER A 33 1.46 -0.85 -4.70
N ALA A 34 2.41 -1.50 -4.03
CA ALA A 34 3.33 -2.44 -4.67
C ALA A 34 2.58 -3.60 -5.33
N PHE A 35 1.53 -4.13 -4.68
CA PHE A 35 0.72 -5.21 -5.25
C PHE A 35 -0.02 -4.76 -6.51
N VAL A 36 -0.63 -3.58 -6.50
CA VAL A 36 -1.32 -3.03 -7.68
C VAL A 36 -0.36 -2.83 -8.85
N ILE A 37 0.82 -2.25 -8.59
CA ILE A 37 1.88 -2.07 -9.59
C ILE A 37 2.30 -3.41 -10.19
N ARG A 38 2.55 -4.42 -9.32
CA ARG A 38 2.94 -5.75 -9.73
C ARG A 38 1.87 -6.44 -10.59
N GLN A 39 0.60 -6.35 -10.19
CA GLN A 39 -0.52 -6.90 -10.96
C GLN A 39 -0.65 -6.24 -12.34
N ARG A 40 -0.47 -4.92 -12.43
CA ARG A 40 -0.46 -4.19 -13.72
C ARG A 40 0.65 -4.69 -14.62
N HIS A 41 1.87 -4.80 -14.09
CA HIS A 41 3.00 -5.35 -14.82
C HIS A 41 2.76 -6.79 -15.30
N ILE A 42 2.19 -7.67 -14.47
CA ILE A 42 1.85 -9.05 -14.86
C ILE A 42 0.81 -9.07 -15.99
N GLN A 43 -0.21 -8.20 -15.92
CA GLN A 43 -1.30 -8.16 -16.91
C GLN A 43 -0.90 -7.55 -18.25
N GLN A 44 -0.06 -6.52 -18.24
CA GLN A 44 0.28 -5.72 -19.42
C GLN A 44 1.70 -5.97 -19.94
N GLY A 45 2.52 -6.71 -19.20
CA GLY A 45 3.94 -6.94 -19.49
C GLY A 45 4.85 -5.74 -19.18
N GLN A 46 4.29 -4.59 -18.82
CA GLN A 46 4.98 -3.38 -18.44
C GLN A 46 4.11 -2.52 -17.51
N ILE A 47 4.71 -1.54 -16.87
CA ILE A 47 4.01 -0.44 -16.21
C ILE A 47 4.55 0.88 -16.75
N THR A 48 3.67 1.78 -17.16
CA THR A 48 4.10 3.10 -17.65
C THR A 48 4.43 4.03 -16.48
N GLU A 49 5.19 5.09 -16.76
CA GLU A 49 5.46 6.12 -15.77
C GLU A 49 4.17 6.80 -15.29
N GLU A 50 3.21 7.01 -16.19
CA GLU A 50 1.89 7.57 -15.85
C GLU A 50 1.11 6.65 -14.91
N GLU A 51 1.11 5.34 -15.15
CA GLU A 51 0.48 4.37 -14.23
C GLU A 51 1.15 4.34 -12.87
N MET A 52 2.48 4.41 -12.83
CA MET A 52 3.23 4.52 -11.58
C MET A 52 2.85 5.81 -10.82
N GLN A 53 2.86 6.96 -11.50
CA GLN A 53 2.47 8.24 -10.91
C GLN A 53 1.03 8.24 -10.43
N MET A 54 0.10 7.59 -11.14
CA MET A 54 -1.29 7.44 -10.69
C MET A 54 -1.38 6.64 -9.38
N VAL A 55 -0.64 5.53 -9.25
CA VAL A 55 -0.62 4.74 -8.01
C VAL A 55 -0.02 5.56 -6.87
N MET A 56 1.14 6.17 -7.10
CA MET A 56 1.86 6.99 -6.10
C MET A 56 1.04 8.20 -5.65
N GLY A 57 0.40 8.90 -6.59
CA GLY A 57 -0.49 10.02 -6.29
C GLY A 57 -1.75 9.57 -5.53
N SER A 58 -2.34 8.44 -5.90
CA SER A 58 -3.52 7.90 -5.21
C SER A 58 -3.22 7.56 -3.75
N VAL A 59 -2.10 6.88 -3.49
CA VAL A 59 -1.72 6.51 -2.12
C VAL A 59 -1.28 7.72 -1.30
N GLY A 60 -0.58 8.68 -1.92
CA GLY A 60 -0.20 9.94 -1.28
C GLY A 60 -1.42 10.76 -0.88
N ASN A 61 -2.39 10.92 -1.78
CA ASN A 61 -3.65 11.61 -1.48
C ASN A 61 -4.41 10.93 -0.36
N PHE A 62 -4.52 9.59 -0.40
CA PHE A 62 -5.17 8.84 0.66
C PHE A 62 -4.53 9.11 2.04
N CYS A 63 -3.20 9.03 2.13
CA CYS A 63 -2.49 9.28 3.38
C CYS A 63 -2.65 10.73 3.83
N HIS A 64 -2.60 11.69 2.92
CA HIS A 64 -2.80 13.10 3.24
C HIS A 64 -4.23 13.39 3.73
N GLU A 65 -5.25 12.81 3.11
CA GLU A 65 -6.66 12.98 3.49
C GLU A 65 -6.98 12.38 4.87
N ASN A 66 -6.29 11.31 5.27
CA ASN A 66 -6.55 10.62 6.53
C ASN A 66 -5.68 11.13 7.71
N PHE A 67 -4.49 11.67 7.43
CA PHE A 67 -3.51 12.04 8.47
C PHE A 67 -3.16 13.53 8.46
N HIS A 68 -3.57 14.28 7.45
CA HIS A 68 -3.35 15.73 7.29
C HIS A 68 -1.90 16.12 7.60
N ASP A 69 -1.69 16.97 8.61
CA ASP A 69 -0.38 17.49 9.02
C ASP A 69 0.59 16.40 9.52
N ASN A 70 0.08 15.22 9.90
CA ASN A 70 0.91 14.10 10.33
C ASN A 70 1.50 13.31 9.15
N PHE A 71 1.08 13.58 7.91
CA PHE A 71 1.64 12.99 6.70
C PHE A 71 2.44 14.03 5.93
N THR A 72 3.74 14.09 6.22
CA THR A 72 4.65 15.05 5.58
C THR A 72 5.32 14.45 4.34
N GLN A 73 6.12 15.27 3.64
CA GLN A 73 6.96 14.79 2.54
C GLN A 73 7.92 13.67 2.98
N GLN A 74 8.37 13.67 4.24
CA GLN A 74 9.24 12.62 4.76
C GLN A 74 8.53 11.26 4.78
N GLU A 75 7.28 11.22 5.25
CA GLU A 75 6.45 10.02 5.28
C GLU A 75 6.09 9.54 3.87
N PHE A 76 5.84 10.47 2.94
CA PHE A 76 5.65 10.13 1.54
C PHE A 76 6.91 9.51 0.92
N ASN A 77 8.10 10.04 1.23
CA ASN A 77 9.36 9.46 0.76
C ASN A 77 9.59 8.06 1.34
N LEU A 78 9.36 7.86 2.65
CA LEU A 78 9.47 6.55 3.30
C LEU A 78 8.49 5.52 2.70
N LEU A 79 7.26 5.95 2.41
CA LEU A 79 6.27 5.14 1.71
C LEU A 79 6.77 4.75 0.31
N SER A 80 7.29 5.71 -0.44
CA SER A 80 7.81 5.51 -1.79
C SER A 80 8.97 4.52 -1.82
N ASP A 81 9.95 4.70 -0.93
CA ASP A 81 11.10 3.81 -0.80
C ASP A 81 10.64 2.39 -0.48
N LYS A 82 9.70 2.24 0.46
CA LYS A 82 9.14 0.92 0.81
C LYS A 82 8.43 0.25 -0.36
N ILE A 83 7.66 1.00 -1.15
CA ILE A 83 7.00 0.47 -2.36
C ILE A 83 8.06 -0.05 -3.34
N LEU A 84 9.10 0.73 -3.61
CA LEU A 84 10.16 0.35 -4.54
C LEU A 84 10.94 -0.87 -4.04
N ASP A 85 11.22 -0.96 -2.74
CA ASP A 85 11.95 -2.09 -2.17
C ASP A 85 11.13 -3.38 -2.19
N LEU A 86 9.81 -3.29 -1.94
CA LEU A 86 8.90 -4.41 -2.14
C LEU A 86 8.91 -4.89 -3.59
N LEU A 87 8.86 -3.97 -4.56
CA LEU A 87 8.87 -4.32 -5.99
C LEU A 87 10.19 -4.95 -6.46
N LYS A 88 11.31 -4.63 -5.83
CA LYS A 88 12.62 -5.27 -6.09
C LYS A 88 12.74 -6.65 -5.47
N THR A 89 11.86 -7.02 -4.54
CA THR A 89 11.96 -8.27 -3.78
C THR A 89 11.53 -9.46 -4.66
N PRO A 90 12.39 -10.46 -4.92
CA PRO A 90 12.06 -11.58 -5.81
C PRO A 90 10.89 -12.43 -5.31
N THR A 91 10.71 -12.52 -4.00
CA THR A 91 9.65 -13.28 -3.32
C THR A 91 8.36 -12.48 -3.14
N PHE A 92 8.29 -11.25 -3.67
CA PHE A 92 7.19 -10.32 -3.41
C PHE A 92 5.81 -10.91 -3.64
N ASP A 93 5.61 -11.68 -4.71
CA ASP A 93 4.30 -12.27 -5.03
C ASP A 93 3.81 -13.23 -3.91
N GLN A 94 4.73 -14.00 -3.33
CA GLN A 94 4.44 -14.90 -2.20
C GLN A 94 4.32 -14.12 -0.89
N ASP A 95 5.22 -13.16 -0.65
CA ASP A 95 5.23 -12.36 0.57
C ASP A 95 3.97 -11.49 0.68
N ALA A 96 3.51 -10.93 -0.43
CA ALA A 96 2.28 -10.14 -0.50
C ALA A 96 1.07 -11.00 -0.14
N LYS A 97 1.00 -12.24 -0.64
CA LYS A 97 -0.06 -13.17 -0.26
C LYS A 97 -0.07 -13.43 1.24
N THR A 98 1.09 -13.78 1.81
CA THR A 98 1.24 -14.01 3.26
C THR A 98 0.92 -12.77 4.09
N TYR A 99 1.30 -11.58 3.61
CA TYR A 99 0.98 -10.31 4.26
C TYR A 99 -0.54 -10.06 4.29
N PHE A 100 -1.23 -10.24 3.16
CA PHE A 100 -2.66 -9.99 3.07
C PHE A 100 -3.51 -11.05 3.80
N GLU A 101 -3.03 -12.30 3.91
CA GLU A 101 -3.66 -13.37 4.70
C GLU A 101 -3.81 -13.01 6.18
N GLN A 102 -2.97 -12.11 6.72
CA GLN A 102 -3.12 -11.62 8.10
C GLN A 102 -4.43 -10.86 8.33
N TYR A 103 -4.98 -10.25 7.28
CA TYR A 103 -6.25 -9.53 7.31
C TYR A 103 -7.42 -10.41 6.83
N TYR A 104 -7.10 -11.57 6.26
CA TYR A 104 -8.04 -12.56 5.74
C TYR A 104 -7.51 -13.99 5.93
N PRO A 105 -7.67 -14.58 7.13
CA PRO A 105 -7.48 -16.01 7.25
C PRO A 105 -8.54 -16.69 6.37
N ILE A 106 -8.08 -17.33 5.29
CA ILE A 106 -8.92 -18.23 4.49
C ILE A 106 -9.33 -19.36 5.43
N LYS A 107 -10.62 -19.44 5.76
CA LYS A 107 -11.20 -20.56 6.48
C LYS A 107 -11.24 -21.81 5.60
#